data_AF-A0AAP0H6P5-F1
#
_entry.id   AF-A0AAP0H6P5-F1
#
_cell.length_a   1.000
_cell.length_b   1.000
_cell.length_c   1.000
_cell.angle_alpha   90.00
_cell.angle_beta   90.00
_cell.angle_gamma   90.00
#
_symmetry.space_group_name_H-M   'P 1'
#
loop_
_entity.id
_entity.type
_entity.pdbx_description
1 polymer ?
#
loop_
_entity_poly.entity_id
_entity_poly.type
_entity_poly.pdbx_seq_one_letter_code
_entity_poly.pdbx_strand_id
1 'polypeptide(L)'
;MASSSISSHGSGSWTAKQNKDFEEALAVFDKDTPDRWHNIAKAVGGKTAEEVKRHYDLLVEDLKLIHDGHVPSPNYKTVEH
;
A
#
# COMPACT_ATOMS: atom_id res chain seq x y z
N MET A 1 -11.16 -9.22 -35.06
CA MET A 1 -9.75 -8.76 -35.00
C MET A 1 -9.62 -7.91 -33.76
N ALA A 2 -8.80 -8.32 -32.80
CA ALA A 2 -8.58 -7.59 -31.55
C ALA A 2 -7.46 -6.58 -31.73
N SER A 3 -7.72 -5.31 -31.42
CA SER A 3 -6.79 -4.38 -30.76
C SER A 3 -7.32 -2.95 -30.83
N SER A 4 -7.41 -2.30 -29.68
CA SER A 4 -6.91 -0.94 -29.49
C SER A 4 -6.73 -0.69 -28.00
N SER A 5 -5.46 -0.70 -27.62
CA SER A 5 -4.84 -0.45 -26.33
C SER A 5 -5.22 0.90 -25.73
N ILE A 6 -5.85 0.90 -24.54
CA ILE A 6 -5.67 1.89 -23.46
C ILE A 6 -5.90 1.09 -22.17
N SER A 7 -5.04 0.99 -21.18
CA SER A 7 -3.85 1.74 -20.79
C SER A 7 -3.01 0.74 -20.01
N SER A 8 -1.76 0.57 -20.42
CA SER A 8 -0.71 -0.01 -19.60
C SER A 8 -0.55 0.88 -18.36
N HIS A 9 -1.37 0.67 -17.34
CA HIS A 9 -1.05 1.08 -15.99
C HIS A 9 0.11 0.17 -15.57
N GLY A 10 1.33 0.58 -15.94
CA GLY A 10 2.58 -0.08 -15.59
C GLY A 10 2.88 -0.03 -14.10
N SER A 11 1.88 -0.23 -13.25
CA SER A 11 2.04 -0.60 -11.85
C SER A 11 1.67 -2.07 -11.74
N GLY A 12 2.60 -2.97 -12.12
CA GLY A 12 2.40 -4.39 -11.89
C GLY A 12 1.96 -4.60 -10.44
N SER A 13 0.84 -5.28 -10.22
CA SER A 13 0.28 -5.48 -8.88
C SER A 13 1.37 -5.90 -7.90
N TRP A 14 1.42 -5.26 -6.74
CA TRP A 14 2.41 -5.59 -5.71
C TRP A 14 2.29 -7.07 -5.35
N THR A 15 3.37 -7.81 -5.57
CA THR A 15 3.43 -9.22 -5.16
C THR A 15 3.60 -9.29 -3.64
N ALA A 16 3.19 -10.41 -3.03
CA ALA A 16 3.37 -10.64 -1.59
C ALA A 16 4.85 -10.49 -1.16
N LYS A 17 5.78 -10.93 -2.02
CA LYS A 17 7.22 -10.76 -1.79
C LYS A 17 7.61 -9.28 -1.79
N GLN A 18 7.22 -8.52 -2.81
CA GLN A 18 7.53 -7.09 -2.88
C GLN A 18 6.91 -6.30 -1.72
N ASN A 19 5.69 -6.66 -1.30
CA ASN A 19 5.06 -6.02 -0.15
C ASN A 19 5.83 -6.30 1.14
N LYS A 20 6.30 -7.54 1.34
CA LYS A 20 7.15 -7.89 2.47
C LYS A 20 8.48 -7.11 2.44
N ASP A 21 9.15 -7.08 1.29
CA ASP A 21 10.41 -6.34 1.13
C ASP A 21 10.21 -4.83 1.37
N PHE A 22 9.03 -4.29 1.01
CA PHE A 22 8.64 -2.91 1.28
C PHE A 22 8.43 -2.64 2.77
N GLU A 23 7.74 -3.51 3.50
CA GLU A 23 7.54 -3.38 4.95
C GLU A 23 8.88 -3.46 5.70
N GLU A 24 9.77 -4.39 5.33
CA GLU A 24 11.12 -4.49 5.90
C GLU A 24 11.93 -3.22 5.59
N ALA A 25 11.86 -2.72 4.35
CA ALA A 25 12.54 -1.48 3.97
C ALA A 25 11.97 -0.25 4.70
N LEU A 26 10.67 -0.18 4.98
CA LEU A 26 10.07 0.89 5.78
C LEU A 26 10.59 0.89 7.22
N ALA A 27 10.89 -0.29 7.78
CA ALA A 27 11.46 -0.43 9.13
C ALA A 27 12.94 0.00 9.18
N VAL A 28 13.67 -0.15 8.08
CA VAL A 28 15.08 0.27 7.97
C VAL A 28 15.19 1.77 7.64
N PHE A 29 14.38 2.25 6.69
CA PHE A 29 14.39 3.64 6.23
C PHE A 29 13.25 4.40 6.90
N ASP A 30 13.57 5.03 8.03
CA ASP A 30 12.62 5.83 8.80
C ASP A 30 12.31 7.19 8.13
N LYS A 31 11.40 7.97 8.72
CA LYS A 31 10.92 9.26 8.19
C LYS A 31 12.02 10.31 7.98
N ASP A 32 13.08 10.27 8.78
CA ASP A 32 14.22 11.20 8.70
C ASP A 32 15.25 10.80 7.63
N THR A 33 15.04 9.67 6.95
CA THR A 33 15.97 9.19 5.92
C THR A 33 15.88 10.08 4.68
N PRO A 34 16.97 10.74 4.25
CA PRO A 34 16.98 11.44 2.96
C PRO A 34 16.77 10.42 1.82
N ASP A 35 16.01 10.81 0.81
CA ASP A 35 15.71 9.93 -0.33
C ASP A 35 15.10 8.58 0.05
N ARG A 36 14.35 8.53 1.17
CA ARG A 36 13.66 7.35 1.70
C ARG A 36 13.02 6.49 0.61
N TRP A 37 12.23 7.10 -0.28
CA TRP A 37 11.49 6.38 -1.32
C TRP A 37 12.38 5.77 -2.38
N HIS A 38 13.49 6.43 -2.74
CA HIS A 38 14.48 5.89 -3.67
C HIS A 38 15.20 4.68 -3.06
N ASN A 39 15.52 4.74 -1.76
CA ASN A 39 16.16 3.64 -1.04
C ASN A 39 15.22 2.43 -0.92
N ILE A 40 13.95 2.64 -0.59
CA ILE A 40 12.94 1.58 -0.54
C ILE A 40 12.70 0.98 -1.93
N ALA A 41 12.57 1.80 -2.97
CA ALA A 41 12.42 1.33 -4.34
C ALA A 41 13.58 0.42 -4.78
N LYS A 42 14.81 0.78 -4.38
CA LYS A 42 16.01 -0.02 -4.62
C LYS A 42 16.01 -1.34 -3.83
N ALA A 43 15.49 -1.34 -2.60
CA ALA A 43 15.40 -2.54 -1.77
C ALA A 43 14.34 -3.52 -2.30
N VAL A 44 13.15 -3.03 -2.69
CA VAL A 44 12.05 -3.84 -3.23
C VAL A 44 12.40 -4.39 -4.62
N GLY A 45 13.06 -3.58 -5.45
CA GLY A 45 13.44 -3.96 -6.81
C GLY A 45 12.24 -3.97 -7.78
N GLY A 46 12.44 -3.42 -8.98
CA GLY A 46 11.40 -3.38 -10.02
C GLY A 46 10.22 -2.45 -9.71
N LYS A 47 10.39 -1.54 -8.74
CA LYS A 47 9.46 -0.46 -8.40
C LYS A 47 10.15 0.89 -8.44
N THR A 48 9.43 1.95 -8.79
CA THR A 48 9.95 3.32 -8.74
C THR A 48 9.63 3.99 -7.40
N ALA A 49 10.36 5.06 -7.06
CA ALA A 49 10.12 5.83 -5.84
C ALA A 49 8.68 6.37 -5.78
N GLU A 50 8.09 6.75 -6.92
CA GLU A 50 6.71 7.21 -7.02
C GLU A 50 5.71 6.09 -6.76
N GLU A 51 5.95 4.88 -7.27
CA GLU A 51 5.10 3.71 -6.97
C GLU A 51 5.14 3.35 -5.49
N VAL A 52 6.33 3.36 -4.90
CA VAL A 52 6.53 3.09 -3.47
C VAL A 52 5.80 4.14 -2.62
N LYS A 53 5.93 5.42 -2.96
CA LYS A 53 5.24 6.51 -2.25
C LYS A 53 3.72 6.35 -2.32
N ARG A 54 3.17 6.08 -3.52
CA ARG A 54 1.73 5.83 -3.68
C ARG A 54 1.25 4.65 -2.84
N HIS A 55 2.02 3.56 -2.80
CA HIS A 55 1.70 2.38 -2.00
C HIS A 55 1.71 2.66 -0.49
N TYR A 56 2.68 3.48 -0.04
CA TYR A 56 2.71 3.96 1.34
C TYR A 56 1.51 4.84 1.69
N ASP A 57 1.13 5.76 0.81
CA ASP A 57 -0.01 6.65 1.07
C ASP A 57 -1.31 5.85 1.25
N LEU A 58 -1.53 4.80 0.43
CA LEU A 58 -2.65 3.87 0.58
C LEU A 58 -2.61 3.10 1.92
N LEU A 59 -1.43 2.60 2.32
CA LEU A 59 -1.26 1.93 3.62
C LEU A 59 -1.61 2.87 4.78
N VAL A 60 -1.22 4.14 4.70
CA VAL A 60 -1.54 5.14 5.71
C VAL A 60 -3.03 5.46 5.74
N GLU A 61 -3.69 5.54 4.59
CA GLU A 61 -5.14 5.72 4.50
C GLU A 61 -5.89 4.54 5.11
N ASP A 62 -5.50 3.30 4.81
CA ASP A 62 -6.10 2.09 5.40
C ASP A 62 -5.95 2.09 6.93
N LEU A 63 -4.76 2.42 7.45
CA LEU A 63 -4.52 2.53 8.89
C LEU A 63 -5.38 3.63 9.55
N LYS A 64 -5.56 4.76 8.87
CA LYS A 64 -6.44 5.85 9.34
C LYS A 64 -7.89 5.40 9.37
N LEU A 65 -8.37 4.70 8.34
CA LEU A 65 -9.75 4.18 8.29
C LEU A 65 -10.03 3.18 9.43
N ILE A 66 -9.02 2.39 9.82
CA ILE A 66 -9.12 1.47 10.97
C ILE A 66 -9.13 2.24 12.30
N HIS A 67 -8.33 3.32 12.43
CA HIS A 67 -8.23 4.10 13.66
C HIS A 67 -9.44 5.01 13.92
N ASP A 68 -10.07 5.54 12.86
CA ASP A 68 -11.27 6.39 12.96
C ASP A 68 -12.55 5.60 13.32
N GLY A 69 -12.43 4.29 13.60
CA GLY A 69 -13.56 3.49 14.08
C GLY A 69 -14.66 3.28 13.04
N HIS A 70 -14.38 3.47 11.75
CA HIS A 70 -15.35 3.27 10.68
C HIS A 70 -15.51 1.78 10.30
N VAL A 71 -15.45 0.88 11.29
CA VAL A 71 -16.11 -0.42 11.17
C VAL A 71 -17.58 -0.13 11.44
N PRO A 72 -18.51 -0.19 10.46
CA PRO A 72 -19.92 -0.20 10.79
C PRO A 72 -20.13 -1.36 11.75
N SER A 73 -20.41 -1.02 13.02
CA SER A 73 -20.68 -1.98 14.07
C SER A 73 -21.70 -3.00 13.53
N PRO A 74 -21.40 -4.31 13.53
CA PRO A 74 -22.39 -5.29 13.15
C PRO A 74 -23.60 -5.08 14.06
N ASN A 75 -24.75 -4.78 13.45
CA ASN A 75 -26.00 -4.53 14.15
C ASN A 75 -26.46 -5.86 14.77
N TYR A 76 -25.93 -6.21 15.94
CA TYR A 76 -26.45 -7.29 16.75
C TYR A 76 -27.80 -6.80 17.28
N LYS A 77 -28.87 -7.19 16.59
CA LYS A 77 -30.19 -7.08 17.17
C LYS A 77 -30.19 -7.98 18.40
N THR A 78 -30.10 -7.38 19.58
CA THR A 78 -30.39 -8.04 20.84
C THR A 78 -31.78 -8.66 20.70
N VAL A 79 -31.82 -10.00 20.64
CA VAL A 79 -33.08 -10.73 20.73
C VAL A 79 -33.45 -10.71 22.21
N GLU A 80 -34.30 -9.75 22.59
CA GLU A 80 -34.86 -9.71 23.94
C GLU A 80 -35.89 -10.83 24.09
N HIS A 81 -35.90 -11.46 25.26
CA HIS A 81 -36.67 -12.66 25.60
C HIS A 81 -37.53 -12.41 26.83
#